data_AF-A0A7C4NVC8-F1
#
_entry.id   AF-A0A7C4NVC8-F1
#
_cell.length_a   1.000
_cell.length_b   1.000
_cell.length_c   1.000
_cell.angle_alpha   90.00
_cell.angle_beta   90.00
_cell.angle_gamma   90.00
#
_symmetry.space_group_name_H-M   'P 1'
#
loop_
_entity.id
_entity.type
_entity.pdbx_description
1 polymer ?
#
loop_
_entity_poly.entity_id
_entity_poly.type
_entity_poly.pdbx_seq_one_letter_code
_entity_poly.pdbx_strand_id
1 'polypeptide(L)'
;MDALDGAVARLTDSVSKRGAFLDSTIDRLSDTIIILALIPLKYPSNIVITLLVSSLMVSYCRARAESLGLNLQSIGFVERAERILGIVITILVSYLNQALSIVTLLLLTILTVITFIHRFLYALSKLDNR
;
A
#
# COMPACT_ATOMS: atom_id res chain seq x y z
N MET A 1 7.54 -0.02 -12.61
CA MET A 1 8.48 0.92 -13.23
C MET A 1 9.37 1.61 -12.18
N ASP A 2 8.96 1.70 -10.90
CA ASP A 2 9.74 2.35 -9.82
C ASP A 2 11.12 1.76 -9.47
N ALA A 3 11.34 0.46 -9.69
CA ALA A 3 12.58 -0.18 -9.24
C ALA A 3 13.82 0.27 -10.06
N LEU A 4 13.64 0.58 -11.34
CA LEU A 4 14.73 0.97 -12.24
C LEU A 4 15.03 2.47 -12.12
N ASP A 5 14.02 3.33 -12.08
CA ASP A 5 14.21 4.78 -11.98
C ASP A 5 14.80 5.19 -10.62
N GLY A 6 14.41 4.51 -9.54
CA GLY A 6 15.02 4.72 -8.22
C GLY A 6 16.48 4.28 -8.14
N ALA A 7 16.87 3.25 -8.90
CA ALA A 7 18.26 2.79 -8.97
C ALA A 7 19.13 3.77 -9.79
N VAL A 8 18.62 4.24 -10.93
CA VAL A 8 19.29 5.25 -11.77
C VAL A 8 19.44 6.56 -11.00
N ALA A 9 18.39 7.06 -10.35
CA ALA A 9 18.44 8.33 -9.60
C ALA A 9 19.44 8.32 -8.42
N ARG A 10 19.64 7.16 -7.78
CA ARG A 10 20.65 6.97 -6.72
C ARG A 10 22.07 6.91 -7.28
N LEU A 11 22.24 6.40 -8.50
CA LEU A 11 23.54 6.35 -9.19
C LEU A 11 23.93 7.70 -9.80
N THR A 12 22.95 8.57 -10.08
CA THR A 12 23.15 9.90 -10.70
C THR A 12 23.08 11.06 -9.73
N ASP A 13 23.03 10.80 -8.41
CA ASP A 13 22.93 11.81 -7.33
C ASP A 13 21.76 12.82 -7.52
N SER A 14 20.75 12.44 -8.29
CA SER A 14 19.67 13.32 -8.77
C SER A 14 18.39 13.20 -7.94
N VAL A 15 18.46 12.62 -6.73
CA VAL A 15 17.30 12.44 -5.85
C VAL A 15 16.93 13.78 -5.21
N SER A 16 15.98 14.50 -5.81
CA SER A 16 15.46 15.75 -5.25
C SER A 16 14.35 15.50 -4.23
N LYS A 17 14.34 16.25 -3.13
CA LYS A 17 13.26 16.23 -2.12
C LYS A 17 11.88 16.50 -2.74
N ARG A 18 11.84 17.40 -3.73
CA ARG A 18 10.62 17.72 -4.49
C ARG A 18 10.13 16.51 -5.30
N GLY A 19 11.04 15.82 -6.00
CA GLY A 19 10.71 14.62 -6.78
C GLY A 19 10.16 13.51 -5.88
N ALA A 20 10.83 13.21 -4.77
CA ALA A 20 10.37 12.20 -3.82
C ALA A 20 8.98 12.52 -3.23
N PHE A 21 8.69 13.79 -2.92
CA PHE A 21 7.37 14.22 -2.47
C PHE A 21 6.30 14.06 -3.56
N LEU A 22 6.60 14.46 -4.80
CA LEU A 22 5.68 14.33 -5.92
C LEU A 22 5.38 12.86 -6.23
N ASP A 23 6.41 12.05 -6.39
CA ASP A 23 6.33 10.61 -6.67
C ASP A 23 5.48 9.89 -5.63
N SER A 24 5.83 10.07 -4.36
CA SER A 24 5.06 9.49 -3.27
C SER A 24 3.60 9.96 -3.28
N THR A 25 3.31 11.23 -3.53
CA THR A 25 1.92 11.74 -3.59
C THR A 25 1.13 11.14 -4.76
N ILE A 26 1.71 11.10 -5.95
CA ILE A 26 1.07 10.54 -7.15
C ILE A 26 0.83 9.04 -7.00
N ASP A 27 1.73 8.31 -6.33
CA ASP A 27 1.51 6.91 -5.99
C ASP A 27 0.24 6.69 -5.17
N ARG A 28 -0.02 7.53 -4.15
CA ARG A 28 -1.23 7.38 -3.31
C ARG A 28 -2.49 7.69 -4.11
N LEU A 29 -2.42 8.67 -5.01
CA LEU A 29 -3.53 8.98 -5.92
C LEU A 29 -3.80 7.80 -6.86
N SER A 30 -2.75 7.25 -7.46
CA SER A 30 -2.83 6.08 -8.35
C SER A 30 -3.44 4.87 -7.62
N ASP A 31 -2.92 4.53 -6.43
CA ASP A 31 -3.43 3.42 -5.61
C ASP A 31 -4.92 3.64 -5.26
N THR A 32 -5.31 4.88 -4.95
CA THR A 32 -6.70 5.23 -4.62
C THR A 32 -7.63 4.99 -5.81
N ILE A 33 -7.23 5.44 -7.00
CA ILE A 33 -8.01 5.25 -8.24
C ILE A 33 -8.14 3.76 -8.56
N ILE A 34 -7.04 3.02 -8.50
CA ILE A 34 -7.02 1.57 -8.78
C ILE A 34 -7.96 0.81 -7.83
N ILE A 35 -7.90 1.11 -6.52
CA ILE A 35 -8.76 0.43 -5.53
C ILE A 35 -10.23 0.82 -5.74
N LEU A 36 -10.54 2.11 -5.95
CA LEU A 36 -11.92 2.56 -6.16
C LEU A 36 -12.55 2.00 -7.44
N ALA A 37 -11.75 1.71 -8.48
CA ALA A 37 -12.21 1.08 -9.71
C ALA A 37 -12.83 -0.32 -9.49
N LEU A 38 -12.58 -0.96 -8.34
CA LEU A 38 -13.23 -2.23 -8.00
C LEU A 38 -14.73 -2.08 -7.71
N ILE A 39 -15.21 -0.89 -7.30
CA ILE A 39 -16.63 -0.64 -7.04
C ILE A 39 -17.48 -0.74 -8.32
N PRO A 40 -17.17 -0.02 -9.43
CA PRO A 40 -17.93 -0.18 -10.67
C PRO A 40 -17.79 -1.60 -11.26
N LEU A 41 -16.71 -2.32 -10.95
CA LEU A 41 -16.54 -3.76 -11.25
C LEU A 41 -17.37 -4.70 -10.36
N LYS A 42 -18.29 -4.15 -9.55
CA LYS A 42 -19.25 -4.88 -8.71
C LYS A 42 -18.61 -5.68 -7.56
N TYR A 43 -17.41 -5.31 -7.13
CA TYR A 43 -16.89 -5.83 -5.86
C TYR A 43 -17.61 -5.18 -4.66
N PRO A 44 -17.73 -5.89 -3.52
CA PRO A 44 -18.41 -5.36 -2.34
C PRO A 44 -17.74 -4.08 -1.82
N SER A 45 -18.49 -2.98 -1.79
CA SER A 45 -17.97 -1.65 -1.46
C SER A 45 -17.34 -1.57 -0.07
N ASN A 46 -17.90 -2.30 0.90
CA ASN A 46 -17.33 -2.40 2.25
C ASN A 46 -15.90 -2.96 2.26
N ILE A 47 -15.62 -3.99 1.45
CA ILE A 47 -14.28 -4.59 1.34
C ILE A 47 -13.34 -3.60 0.64
N VAL A 48 -13.80 -3.00 -0.47
CA VAL A 48 -13.00 -2.05 -1.26
C VAL A 48 -12.63 -0.81 -0.42
N ILE A 49 -13.59 -0.24 0.32
CA ILE A 49 -13.36 0.90 1.20
C ILE A 49 -12.39 0.51 2.33
N THR A 50 -12.53 -0.69 2.91
CA THR A 50 -11.62 -1.17 3.95
C THR A 50 -10.19 -1.32 3.42
N LEU A 51 -10.02 -1.87 2.21
CA LEU A 51 -8.73 -1.97 1.55
C LEU A 51 -8.13 -0.59 1.27
N LEU A 52 -8.94 0.35 0.78
CA LEU A 52 -8.52 1.73 0.49
C LEU A 52 -8.01 2.43 1.75
N VAL A 53 -8.84 2.48 2.80
CA VAL A 53 -8.49 3.14 4.07
C VAL A 53 -7.24 2.51 4.65
N SER A 54 -7.17 1.19 4.68
CA SER A 54 -6.01 0.50 5.26
C SER A 54 -4.75 0.69 4.42
N SER A 55 -4.85 0.75 3.09
CA SER A 55 -3.73 1.08 2.18
C SER A 55 -3.16 2.47 2.48
N LEU A 56 -4.04 3.47 2.61
CA LEU A 56 -3.64 4.84 2.95
C LEU A 56 -3.03 4.90 4.35
N MET A 57 -3.56 4.16 5.32
CA MET A 57 -3.03 4.11 6.68
C MET A 57 -1.65 3.42 6.75
N VAL A 58 -1.39 2.37 5.97
CA VAL A 58 -0.04 1.76 5.85
C VAL A 58 0.98 2.80 5.37
N SER A 59 0.62 3.58 4.34
CA SER A 59 1.47 4.63 3.77
C SER A 59 1.67 5.81 4.73
N TYR A 60 0.61 6.24 5.40
CA TYR A 60 0.64 7.35 6.35
C TYR A 60 1.44 7.00 7.61
N CYS A 61 1.21 5.81 8.18
CA CYS A 61 1.95 5.36 9.36
C CYS A 61 3.46 5.35 9.10
N ARG A 62 3.88 4.86 7.92
CA ARG A 62 5.29 4.92 7.49
C ARG A 62 5.81 6.35 7.38
N ALA A 63 5.14 7.20 6.62
CA ALA A 63 5.58 8.59 6.43
C ALA A 63 5.65 9.36 7.77
N ARG A 64 4.67 9.14 8.66
CA ARG A 64 4.64 9.79 9.97
C ARG A 64 5.75 9.27 10.88
N ALA A 65 5.98 7.95 10.93
CA ALA A 65 7.07 7.38 11.70
C ALA A 65 8.44 7.88 11.21
N GLU A 66 8.66 7.93 9.88
CA GLU A 66 9.89 8.47 9.28
C GLU A 66 10.09 9.95 9.65
N SER A 67 9.02 10.75 9.69
CA SER A 67 9.09 12.16 10.14
C SER A 67 9.47 12.32 11.63
N LEU A 68 9.23 11.28 12.44
CA LEU A 68 9.60 11.23 13.86
C LEU A 68 10.96 10.52 14.08
N GLY A 69 11.70 10.23 13.00
CA GLY A 69 13.01 9.59 13.06
C GLY A 69 12.96 8.09 13.34
N LEU A 70 11.85 7.42 13.00
CA LEU A 70 11.73 5.95 13.00
C LEU A 70 11.68 5.42 11.56
N ASN A 71 12.51 4.43 11.24
CA ASN A 71 12.45 3.77 9.94
C ASN A 71 11.55 2.52 10.01
N LEU A 72 10.52 2.46 9.16
CA LEU A 72 9.57 1.33 9.06
C LEU A 72 9.70 0.53 7.74
N GLN A 73 10.77 0.72 6.97
CA GLN A 73 10.96 0.10 5.65
C GLN A 73 10.90 -1.43 5.65
N SER A 74 11.22 -2.09 6.76
CA SER A 74 11.26 -3.56 6.87
C SER A 74 10.12 -4.16 7.70
N ILE A 75 9.09 -3.37 8.05
CA ILE A 75 8.08 -3.77 9.02
C ILE A 75 6.72 -3.85 8.34
N GLY A 76 6.10 -5.03 8.32
CA GLY A 76 4.82 -5.28 7.66
C GLY A 76 4.87 -6.47 6.69
N PHE A 77 3.70 -6.95 6.27
CA PHE A 77 3.59 -8.14 5.41
C PHE A 77 3.27 -7.79 3.96
N VAL A 78 2.52 -6.70 3.73
CA VAL A 78 2.06 -6.27 2.41
C VAL A 78 2.48 -4.84 2.18
N GLU A 79 3.40 -4.63 1.24
CA GLU A 79 3.77 -3.30 0.76
C GLU A 79 2.94 -2.94 -0.48
N ARG A 80 3.39 -1.91 -1.21
CA ARG A 80 2.67 -1.40 -2.37
C ARG A 80 2.68 -2.40 -3.53
N ALA A 81 3.83 -3.02 -3.80
CA ALA A 81 3.98 -3.95 -4.91
C ALA A 81 3.06 -5.18 -4.74
N GLU A 82 3.03 -5.77 -3.55
CA GLU A 82 2.18 -6.92 -3.22
C GLU A 82 0.70 -6.55 -3.29
N ARG A 83 0.34 -5.31 -2.93
CA ARG A 83 -1.04 -4.82 -3.05
C ARG A 83 -1.50 -4.73 -4.49
N ILE A 84 -0.68 -4.13 -5.36
CA ILE A 84 -0.98 -4.03 -6.79
C ILE A 84 -1.06 -5.44 -7.40
N LEU A 85 -0.11 -6.31 -7.09
CA LEU A 85 -0.13 -7.70 -7.54
C LEU A 85 -1.38 -8.43 -7.04
N GLY A 86 -1.79 -8.23 -5.79
CA GLY A 86 -3.00 -8.82 -5.23
C GLY A 86 -4.26 -8.39 -5.98
N ILE A 87 -4.38 -7.10 -6.32
CA ILE A 87 -5.50 -6.58 -7.12
C ILE A 87 -5.49 -7.20 -8.53
N VAL A 88 -4.32 -7.30 -9.16
CA VAL A 88 -4.17 -7.95 -10.47
C VAL A 88 -4.61 -9.42 -10.39
N ILE A 89 -4.17 -10.15 -9.37
CA ILE A 89 -4.60 -11.55 -9.13
C ILE A 89 -6.11 -11.64 -8.94
N THR A 90 -6.70 -10.74 -8.15
CA THR A 90 -8.17 -10.68 -7.97
C THR A 90 -8.89 -10.53 -9.31
N ILE A 91 -8.43 -9.63 -10.17
CA ILE A 91 -9.00 -9.43 -11.51
C ILE A 91 -8.77 -10.65 -12.40
N LEU A 92 -7.59 -11.28 -12.37
CA LEU A 92 -7.34 -12.49 -13.17
C LEU A 92 -8.23 -13.66 -12.75
N VAL A 93 -8.43 -13.83 -11.45
CA VAL A 93 -9.30 -14.88 -10.89
C VAL A 93 -10.77 -14.61 -11.23
N SER A 94 -11.20 -13.36 -11.41
CA SER A 94 -12.59 -13.04 -11.76
C SER A 94 -13.00 -13.60 -13.12
N TYR A 95 -12.05 -13.77 -14.06
CA TYR A 95 -12.31 -14.43 -15.34
C TYR A 95 -12.60 -15.93 -15.21
N LEU A 96 -12.13 -16.56 -14.13
CA LEU A 96 -12.38 -17.98 -13.84
C LEU A 96 -13.61 -18.16 -12.97
N ASN A 97 -13.71 -17.39 -11.87
CA ASN A 97 -14.80 -17.49 -10.91
C ASN A 97 -14.93 -16.20 -10.09
N GLN A 98 -16.08 -15.52 -10.21
CA GLN A 98 -16.34 -14.28 -9.50
C GLN A 98 -16.32 -14.43 -7.97
N ALA A 99 -16.90 -15.51 -7.43
CA ALA A 99 -16.92 -15.74 -5.98
C ALA A 99 -15.51 -15.97 -5.43
N LEU A 100 -14.67 -16.71 -6.16
CA LEU A 100 -13.27 -16.90 -5.79
C LEU A 100 -12.49 -15.58 -5.81
N SER A 101 -12.76 -14.71 -6.78
CA SER A 101 -12.11 -13.39 -6.83
C SER A 101 -12.42 -12.54 -5.59
N ILE A 102 -13.64 -12.60 -5.06
CA ILE A 102 -14.02 -11.91 -3.82
C ILE A 102 -13.22 -12.46 -2.63
N VAL A 103 -12.98 -13.78 -2.57
CA VAL A 103 -12.13 -14.39 -1.54
C VAL A 103 -10.70 -13.86 -1.63
N THR A 104 -10.13 -13.76 -2.84
CA THR A 104 -8.77 -13.19 -2.99
C THR A 104 -8.69 -11.73 -2.55
N LEU A 105 -9.72 -10.92 -2.85
CA LEU A 105 -9.81 -9.53 -2.41
C LEU A 105 -9.94 -9.43 -0.89
N LEU A 106 -10.73 -10.30 -0.26
CA LEU A 106 -10.85 -10.40 1.19
C LEU A 106 -9.51 -10.70 1.85
N LEU A 107 -8.79 -11.71 1.34
CA LEU A 107 -7.46 -12.06 1.86
C LEU A 107 -6.48 -10.88 1.75
N LEU A 108 -6.45 -10.21 0.60
CA LEU A 108 -5.63 -9.02 0.41
C LEU A 108 -5.97 -7.89 1.39
N THR A 109 -7.27 -7.67 1.61
CA THR A 109 -7.79 -6.66 2.52
C THR A 109 -7.39 -6.97 3.96
N ILE A 110 -7.56 -8.21 4.41
CA ILE A 110 -7.16 -8.66 5.74
C ILE A 110 -5.65 -8.49 5.95
N LEU A 111 -4.83 -8.95 5.00
CA LEU A 111 -3.37 -8.80 5.10
C LEU A 111 -2.92 -7.34 5.14
N THR A 112 -3.63 -6.46 4.42
CA THR A 112 -3.38 -5.02 4.48
C THR A 112 -3.71 -4.45 5.86
N VAL A 113 -4.87 -4.79 6.41
CA VAL A 113 -5.30 -4.34 7.75
C VAL A 113 -4.30 -4.82 8.80
N ILE A 114 -3.90 -6.09 8.75
CA ILE A 114 -2.88 -6.65 9.65
C ILE A 114 -1.56 -5.89 9.50
N THR A 115 -1.15 -5.58 8.27
CA THR A 115 0.08 -4.80 8.02
C THR A 115 0.01 -3.41 8.65
N PHE A 116 -1.13 -2.72 8.53
CA PHE A 116 -1.34 -1.43 9.18
C PHE A 116 -1.24 -1.55 10.70
N ILE A 117 -1.98 -2.48 11.31
CA ILE A 117 -1.99 -2.68 12.76
C ILE A 117 -0.58 -3.00 13.26
N HIS A 118 0.15 -3.88 12.58
CA HIS A 118 1.51 -4.24 12.95
C HIS A 118 2.44 -3.02 12.90
N ARG A 119 2.42 -2.23 11.81
CA ARG A 119 3.22 -0.99 11.70
C ARG A 119 2.86 0.01 12.80
N PHE A 120 1.58 0.18 13.07
CA PHE A 120 1.08 1.12 14.06
C PHE A 120 1.52 0.76 15.48
N LEU A 121 1.30 -0.48 15.92
CA LEU A 121 1.71 -0.96 17.24
C LEU A 121 3.24 -0.93 17.40
N TYR A 122 3.98 -1.31 16.35
CA TYR A 122 5.43 -1.22 16.37
C TYR A 122 5.89 0.24 16.56
N ALA A 123 5.32 1.18 15.80
CA ALA A 123 5.66 2.59 15.90
C ALA A 123 5.39 3.15 17.30
N LEU A 124 4.23 2.86 17.89
CA LEU A 124 3.92 3.26 19.28
C LEU A 124 4.96 2.71 20.25
N SER A 125 5.23 1.41 20.21
CA SER A 125 6.19 0.77 21.12
C SER A 125 7.61 1.34 21.03
N LYS A 126 8.02 1.87 19.88
CA LYS A 126 9.37 2.42 19.68
C LYS A 126 9.44 3.92 19.98
N LEU A 127 8.35 4.65 19.87
CA LEU A 127 8.29 6.05 20.27
C LEU A 127 8.21 6.19 21.79
N ASP A 128 7.48 5.30 22.47
CA ASP A 128 7.34 5.33 23.94
C ASP A 128 8.65 4.99 24.67
N ASN A 129 9.61 4.35 23.97
CA ASN A 129 10.91 3.94 24.51
C ASN A 129 12.07 4.91 24.16
N ARG A 130 11.76 6.13 23.68
CA ARG A 130 12.72 7.21 23.42
C ARG A 130 12.47 8.38 24.36
#